data_AF-A0A963J1Z1-F1
#
_entry.id   AF-A0A963J1Z1-F1
#
_cell.length_a   1.000
_cell.length_b   1.000
_cell.length_c   1.000
_cell.angle_alpha   90.00
_cell.angle_beta   90.00
_cell.angle_gamma   90.00
#
_symmetry.space_group_name_H-M   'P 1'
#
loop_
_entity.id
_entity.type
_entity.pdbx_description
1 polymer ?
#
loop_
_entity_poly.entity_id
_entity_poly.type
_entity_poly.pdbx_seq_one_letter_code
_entity_poly.pdbx_strand_id
1 'polypeptide(L)'
;GDTATANVEKWDPSTWPKEAKGVGMSAAPRGGLAHWIRIKDGKIDNYQCVVPTTWNGSPRDAKGQIGAFEAALLGTPMVNPEQPLEILRTLHSFDPCLACSTHVMGPDGQELTSVKVR
;
A
#
# COMPACT_ATOMS: atom_id res chain seq x y z
N GLY A 1 -17.05 -8.35 -30.59
CA GLY A 1 -16.53 -8.59 -29.24
C GLY A 1 -17.11 -7.55 -28.32
N ASP A 2 -17.19 -7.85 -27.02
CA ASP A 2 -17.59 -6.87 -26.02
C ASP A 2 -16.47 -5.83 -25.84
N THR A 3 -16.82 -4.55 -25.99
CA THR A 3 -15.91 -3.41 -25.87
C THR A 3 -16.12 -2.66 -24.55
N ALA A 4 -16.97 -3.17 -23.66
CA ALA A 4 -17.21 -2.55 -22.36
C ALA A 4 -15.94 -2.59 -21.50
N THR A 5 -15.56 -1.43 -20.98
CA THR A 5 -14.39 -1.27 -20.10
C THR A 5 -14.75 -1.32 -18.61
N ALA A 6 -16.05 -1.31 -18.27
CA ALA A 6 -16.56 -1.37 -16.91
C ALA A 6 -17.98 -1.96 -16.84
N ASN A 7 -18.31 -2.61 -15.72
CA ASN A 7 -19.70 -2.93 -15.36
C ASN A 7 -20.34 -1.71 -14.68
N VAL A 8 -21.42 -1.20 -15.28
CA VAL A 8 -22.15 0.00 -14.81
C VAL A 8 -23.44 -0.31 -14.05
N GLU A 9 -23.76 -1.57 -13.77
CA GLU A 9 -25.00 -2.00 -13.09
C GLU A 9 -25.21 -1.31 -11.73
N LYS A 10 -24.12 -0.96 -11.05
CA LYS A 10 -24.15 -0.28 -9.74
C LYS A 10 -23.56 1.13 -9.79
N TRP A 11 -23.71 1.82 -10.91
CA TRP A 11 -23.22 3.19 -11.05
C TRP A 11 -23.99 4.19 -10.15
N ASP A 12 -25.31 4.07 -10.06
CA ASP A 12 -26.16 4.95 -9.25
C ASP A 12 -26.29 4.45 -7.80
N PRO A 13 -25.90 5.25 -6.78
CA PRO A 13 -26.07 4.91 -5.37
C PRO A 13 -27.49 4.54 -4.94
N SER A 14 -28.52 5.05 -5.63
CA SER A 14 -29.92 4.72 -5.34
C SER A 14 -30.25 3.24 -5.56
N THR A 15 -29.44 2.54 -6.37
CA THR A 15 -29.60 1.11 -6.68
C THR A 15 -28.88 0.19 -5.70
N TRP A 16 -28.10 0.75 -4.77
CA TRP A 16 -27.30 -0.02 -3.85
C TRP A 16 -28.14 -0.58 -2.69
N PRO A 17 -27.85 -1.79 -2.20
CA PRO A 17 -28.40 -2.26 -0.93
C PRO A 17 -27.93 -1.36 0.22
N LYS A 18 -28.68 -1.34 1.33
CA LYS A 18 -28.34 -0.56 2.53
C LYS A 18 -26.93 -0.83 3.05
N GLU A 19 -26.43 -2.05 2.88
CA GLU A 19 -25.03 -2.41 3.13
C GLU A 19 -24.42 -3.09 1.90
N ALA A 20 -23.25 -2.64 1.48
CA ALA A 20 -22.50 -3.19 0.35
C ALA A 20 -21.01 -3.33 0.68
N LYS A 21 -20.33 -4.26 0.01
CA LYS A 21 -18.87 -4.44 0.06
C LYS A 21 -18.32 -4.54 -1.35
N GLY A 22 -17.13 -3.98 -1.57
CA GLY A 22 -16.44 -4.02 -2.85
C GLY A 22 -14.93 -4.20 -2.69
N VAL A 23 -14.30 -4.80 -3.69
CA VAL A 23 -12.84 -4.87 -3.83
C VAL A 23 -12.46 -4.45 -5.24
N GLY A 24 -11.51 -3.51 -5.34
CA GLY A 24 -10.87 -3.13 -6.59
C GLY A 24 -9.42 -3.57 -6.57
N MET A 25 -9.04 -4.48 -7.46
CA MET A 25 -7.66 -4.98 -7.58
C MET A 25 -7.03 -4.47 -8.86
N SER A 26 -5.75 -4.12 -8.80
CA SER A 26 -4.97 -3.70 -9.96
C SER A 26 -3.50 -4.07 -9.79
N ALA A 27 -2.81 -4.23 -10.93
CA ALA A 27 -1.36 -4.29 -10.96
C ALA A 27 -0.81 -2.86 -11.14
N ALA A 28 -0.40 -2.24 -10.04
CA ALA A 28 0.27 -0.94 -10.09
C ALA A 28 1.74 -1.13 -10.50
N PRO A 29 2.47 -0.07 -10.91
CA PRO A 29 3.86 -0.18 -11.35
C PRO A 29 4.82 -0.86 -10.36
N ARG A 30 4.49 -0.79 -9.06
CA ARG A 30 5.30 -1.33 -7.95
C ARG A 30 4.82 -2.70 -7.43
N GLY A 31 3.74 -3.25 -7.99
CA GLY A 31 3.16 -4.54 -7.59
C GLY A 31 1.64 -4.53 -7.37
N GLY A 32 1.14 -5.50 -6.60
CA GLY A 32 -0.29 -5.68 -6.33
C GLY A 32 -0.89 -4.54 -5.49
N LEU A 33 -1.94 -3.93 -6.01
CA LEU A 33 -2.74 -2.90 -5.35
C LEU A 33 -4.16 -3.42 -5.16
N ALA A 34 -4.71 -3.24 -3.97
CA ALA A 34 -6.12 -3.49 -3.75
C ALA A 34 -6.75 -2.49 -2.78
N HIS A 35 -7.96 -2.08 -3.11
CA HIS A 35 -8.80 -1.20 -2.32
C HIS A 35 -10.04 -2.00 -1.89
N TRP A 36 -10.35 -1.99 -0.60
CA TRP A 36 -11.53 -2.61 -0.01
C TRP A 36 -12.43 -1.53 0.56
N ILE A 37 -13.71 -1.59 0.23
CA ILE A 37 -14.71 -0.64 0.70
C ILE A 37 -15.88 -1.39 1.32
N ARG A 38 -16.36 -0.88 2.46
CA ARG A 38 -17.68 -1.19 3.02
C ARG A 38 -18.51 0.09 2.99
N ILE A 39 -19.71 -0.02 2.43
CA ILE A 39 -20.68 1.07 2.31
C ILE A 39 -21.87 0.73 3.19
N LYS A 40 -22.35 1.69 3.98
CA LYS A 40 -23.56 1.60 4.79
C LYS A 40 -24.38 2.87 4.64
N ASP A 41 -25.67 2.72 4.36
CA ASP A 41 -26.64 3.82 4.18
C ASP A 41 -26.13 4.89 3.19
N GLY A 42 -25.53 4.43 2.09
CA GLY A 42 -24.97 5.29 1.03
C GLY A 42 -23.66 5.99 1.38
N LYS A 43 -23.05 5.70 2.54
CA LYS A 43 -21.79 6.31 2.99
C LYS A 43 -20.70 5.27 3.18
N ILE A 44 -19.44 5.71 3.13
CA ILE A 44 -18.28 4.86 3.44
C ILE A 44 -18.29 4.55 4.94
N ASP A 45 -18.49 3.28 5.28
CA ASP A 45 -18.39 2.77 6.65
C ASP A 45 -16.94 2.36 6.97
N ASN A 46 -16.23 1.82 5.97
CA ASN A 46 -14.80 1.50 6.07
C ASN A 46 -14.15 1.54 4.69
N TYR A 47 -12.91 2.00 4.62
CA TYR A 47 -12.09 1.98 3.41
C TYR A 47 -10.67 1.58 3.78
N GLN A 48 -10.14 0.55 3.13
CA GLN A 48 -8.81 0.00 3.40
C GLN A 48 -8.05 -0.17 2.09
N CYS A 49 -6.78 0.23 2.10
CA CYS A 49 -5.90 0.12 0.95
C CYS A 49 -4.68 -0.73 1.33
N VAL A 50 -4.48 -1.85 0.64
CA VAL A 50 -3.22 -2.60 0.70
C VAL A 50 -2.48 -2.32 -0.59
N VAL A 51 -1.41 -1.53 -0.48
CA VAL A 51 -0.67 -1.01 -1.64
C VAL A 51 0.60 -1.83 -1.86
N PRO A 52 1.27 -1.70 -3.03
CA PRO A 52 2.44 -2.51 -3.34
C PRO A 52 3.56 -2.41 -2.30
N THR A 53 3.89 -1.19 -1.87
CA THR A 53 4.95 -0.97 -0.87
C THR A 53 4.57 -1.47 0.53
N THR A 54 3.27 -1.64 0.84
CA THR A 54 2.84 -2.30 2.09
C THR A 54 3.30 -3.75 2.12
N TRP A 55 3.27 -4.46 0.98
CA TRP A 55 3.79 -5.81 0.87
C TRP A 55 5.32 -5.83 1.04
N ASN A 56 6.01 -4.99 0.26
CA ASN A 56 7.48 -5.06 0.17
C ASN A 56 8.18 -4.54 1.44
N GLY A 57 7.69 -3.43 2.00
CA GLY A 57 8.25 -2.76 3.16
C GLY A 57 7.57 -3.10 4.49
N SER A 58 6.82 -4.21 4.54
CA SER A 58 6.20 -4.68 5.79
C SER A 58 7.28 -5.02 6.83
N PRO A 59 7.05 -4.70 8.12
CA PRO A 59 7.88 -5.20 9.21
C PRO A 59 7.63 -6.70 9.40
N ARG A 60 8.35 -7.30 10.36
CA ARG A 60 8.11 -8.70 10.75
C ARG A 60 6.64 -8.95 11.08
N ASP A 61 6.12 -10.08 10.60
CA ASP A 61 4.76 -10.49 10.89
C ASP A 61 4.59 -10.95 12.36
N ALA A 62 3.36 -11.33 12.74
CA ALA A 62 3.05 -11.81 14.08
C ALA A 62 3.80 -13.10 14.50
N LYS A 63 4.40 -13.82 13.55
CA LYS A 63 5.25 -15.00 13.78
C LYS A 63 6.75 -14.66 13.75
N GLY A 64 7.10 -13.38 13.57
CA GLY A 64 8.49 -12.92 13.46
C GLY A 64 9.11 -13.12 12.09
N GLN A 65 8.34 -13.49 11.07
CA GLN A 65 8.84 -13.70 9.71
C GLN A 65 9.21 -12.35 9.09
N ILE A 66 10.40 -12.27 8.49
CA ILE A 66 10.90 -11.04 7.86
C ILE A 66 10.17 -10.68 6.57
N GLY A 67 10.04 -9.38 6.32
CA GLY A 67 9.43 -8.83 5.10
C GLY A 67 10.37 -8.88 3.89
N ALA A 68 9.88 -8.50 2.70
CA ALA A 68 10.67 -8.58 1.47
C ALA A 68 11.91 -7.68 1.49
N PHE A 69 11.81 -6.45 2.02
CA PHE A 69 12.96 -5.57 2.20
C PHE A 69 13.99 -6.17 3.17
N GLU A 70 13.55 -6.64 4.34
CA GLU A 70 14.45 -7.25 5.32
C GLU A 70 15.15 -8.48 4.73
N ALA A 71 14.43 -9.33 4.00
CA ALA A 71 14.97 -10.51 3.33
C ALA A 71 15.97 -10.14 2.23
N ALA A 72 15.69 -9.12 1.41
CA ALA A 72 16.56 -8.67 0.34
C ALA A 72 17.90 -8.10 0.85
N LEU A 73 17.92 -7.57 2.08
CA LEU A 73 19.12 -7.01 2.69
C LEU A 73 20.02 -8.06 3.37
N LEU A 74 19.50 -9.26 3.64
CA LEU A 74 20.27 -10.32 4.30
C LEU A 74 21.53 -10.67 3.49
N GLY A 75 22.69 -10.60 4.15
CA GLY A 75 23.98 -10.95 3.54
C GLY A 75 24.49 -9.94 2.52
N THR A 76 23.88 -8.74 2.40
CA THR A 76 24.39 -7.69 1.52
C THR A 76 25.81 -7.30 1.95
N PRO A 77 26.83 -7.47 1.10
CA PRO A 77 28.19 -7.05 1.43
C PRO A 77 28.24 -5.53 1.51
N MET A 78 28.93 -5.01 2.52
CA MET A 78 29.17 -3.58 2.70
C MET A 78 30.66 -3.32 2.71
N VAL A 79 31.15 -2.53 1.75
CA VAL A 79 32.57 -2.15 1.69
C VAL A 79 32.91 -1.15 2.78
N ASN A 80 32.02 -0.18 3.04
CA ASN A 80 32.16 0.79 4.13
C ASN A 80 30.82 0.92 4.91
N PRO A 81 30.74 0.38 6.14
CA PRO A 81 29.53 0.50 6.96
C PRO A 81 29.11 1.94 7.31
N GLU A 82 30.05 2.90 7.34
CA GLU A 82 29.73 4.32 7.56
C GLU A 82 29.09 4.98 6.33
N GLN A 83 29.17 4.33 5.16
CA GLN A 83 28.61 4.77 3.89
C GLN A 83 27.90 3.60 3.19
N PRO A 84 26.73 3.15 3.69
CA PRO A 84 26.09 1.90 3.29
C PRO A 84 25.36 2.00 1.94
N LEU A 85 26.12 2.27 0.88
CA LEU A 85 25.60 2.47 -0.48
C LEU A 85 24.91 1.20 -1.02
N GLU A 86 25.40 0.03 -0.66
CA GLU A 86 24.88 -1.25 -1.10
C GLU A 86 23.45 -1.50 -0.57
N ILE A 87 23.17 -1.08 0.67
CA ILE A 87 21.83 -1.12 1.26
C ILE A 87 20.87 -0.23 0.45
N LEU A 88 21.30 0.98 0.13
CA LEU A 88 20.49 1.93 -0.66
C LEU A 88 20.22 1.39 -2.06
N ARG A 89 21.22 0.78 -2.71
CA ARG A 89 21.05 0.17 -4.05
C ARG A 89 19.99 -0.92 -4.02
N THR A 90 20.04 -1.82 -3.04
CA THR A 90 19.06 -2.88 -2.90
C THR A 90 17.66 -2.31 -2.65
N LEU A 91 17.49 -1.36 -1.73
CA LEU A 91 16.17 -0.78 -1.44
C LEU A 91 15.61 0.04 -2.61
N HIS A 92 16.43 0.85 -3.28
CA HIS A 92 15.99 1.63 -4.44
C HIS A 92 15.54 0.75 -5.62
N SER A 93 16.02 -0.49 -5.73
CA SER A 93 15.57 -1.43 -6.76
C SER A 93 14.07 -1.80 -6.64
N PHE A 94 13.48 -1.62 -5.45
CA PHE A 94 12.05 -1.83 -5.21
C PHE A 94 11.19 -0.59 -5.48
N ASP A 95 11.80 0.54 -5.85
CA ASP A 95 11.11 1.82 -6.08
C ASP A 95 10.13 2.17 -4.91
N PRO A 96 10.62 2.31 -3.66
CA PRO A 96 9.76 2.48 -2.50
C PRO A 96 9.01 3.82 -2.56
N CYS A 97 7.68 3.75 -2.60
CA CYS A 97 6.80 4.91 -2.43
C CYS A 97 6.28 4.96 -0.99
N LEU A 98 6.96 5.72 -0.12
CA LEU A 98 6.58 5.80 1.30
C LEU A 98 5.23 6.49 1.52
N ALA A 99 4.90 7.51 0.73
CA ALA A 99 3.57 8.15 0.74
C ALA A 99 2.45 7.14 0.41
N CYS A 100 2.71 6.23 -0.54
CA CYS A 100 1.78 5.16 -0.89
C CYS A 100 1.63 4.17 0.28
N SER A 101 2.72 3.85 0.99
CA SER A 101 2.73 2.81 2.03
C SER A 101 2.06 3.22 3.35
N THR A 102 2.11 4.49 3.73
CA THR A 102 1.63 4.97 5.03
C THR A 102 0.31 5.73 4.93
N HIS A 103 -0.15 6.07 3.72
CA HIS A 103 -1.39 6.82 3.47
C HIS A 103 -1.48 8.14 4.26
N VAL A 104 -0.34 8.72 4.65
CA VAL A 104 -0.28 9.90 5.52
C VAL A 104 -0.68 11.12 4.69
N MET A 105 -1.96 11.46 4.73
CA MET A 105 -2.51 12.71 4.21
C MET A 105 -3.30 13.40 5.32
N GLY A 106 -2.82 14.56 5.78
CA GLY A 106 -3.59 15.44 6.64
C GLY A 106 -4.58 16.24 5.78
N PRO A 107 -5.82 16.47 6.23
CA PRO A 107 -6.83 17.21 5.45
C PRO A 107 -6.36 18.61 5.02
N ASP A 108 -5.42 19.22 5.76
CA ASP A 108 -4.95 20.59 5.55
C ASP A 108 -3.42 20.69 5.35
N GLY A 109 -2.73 19.58 5.05
CA GLY A 109 -1.26 19.56 4.99
C GLY A 109 -0.56 19.70 6.35
N GLN A 110 -1.28 19.50 7.46
CA GLN A 110 -0.69 19.47 8.80
C GLN A 110 0.21 18.24 9.00
N GLU A 111 1.30 18.41 9.74
CA GLU A 111 2.19 17.33 10.17
C GLU A 111 1.42 16.34 11.05
N LEU A 112 1.11 15.16 10.51
CA LEU A 112 0.32 14.14 11.21
C LEU A 112 1.13 13.34 12.23
N THR A 113 2.43 13.17 12.00
CA THR A 113 3.32 12.46 12.93
C THR A 113 4.78 12.79 12.66
N SER A 114 5.58 12.89 13.73
CA SER A 114 7.03 13.06 13.68
C SER A 114 7.69 11.81 14.25
N VAL A 115 8.43 11.06 13.44
CA VAL A 115 9.12 9.84 13.88
C VAL A 115 10.60 10.14 14.02
N LYS A 116 11.06 10.18 15.27
CA LYS A 116 12.47 10.35 15.60
C LYS A 116 13.14 8.98 15.65
N VAL A 117 13.90 8.65 14.62
CA VAL A 117 14.71 7.42 14.58
C VAL A 117 15.97 7.66 15.42
N ARG A 118 16.24 6.74 16.36
CA ARG A 118 17.45 6.74 17.20
C ARG A 118 18.56 5.95 16.53
#